data_AF-A0A938NA56-F1
#
_entry.id   AF-A0A938NA56-F1
#
_cell.length_a   1.000
_cell.length_b   1.000
_cell.length_c   1.000
_cell.angle_alpha   90.00
_cell.angle_beta   90.00
_cell.angle_gamma   90.00
#
_symmetry.space_group_name_H-M   'P 1'
#
loop_
_entity.id
_entity.type
_entity.pdbx_description
1 polymer ?
#
loop_
_entity_poly.entity_id
_entity_poly.type
_entity_poly.pdbx_seq_one_letter_code
_entity_poly.pdbx_strand_id
1 'polypeptide(L)'
;MRWREPLRVTLCALLSAAVLTGRSQAEGSWSTEFVGNGLWYNGSYGWGRAVAWYDDRLFVGGGFDRAGGQVANGIAAWNGTAWSPLGSGVWDAFNNDPGTVQAFLAHDGQLFVGGSFTHAGGVQAQNLAKWYPPDHWLAAGNINGTVTCMTEYNGDLIVGGGFDHVDWDGEWLYTGNVAGLGPSGWYPIAGYGGSSGVIDLAVWNGQLVAGGDFHGMQGNYDLDYLARWDGSTWSSFSASGNDEIDGFVKAIVVFQGELYIGGSFWTIGGKPVEKMARWDGVEWQPVGEEVWSALILGSGVSSFAIYNGALFVGGSFRLGAPWWTDGIMRWDGASWSTCGAGLSNSALVIDLERVDDGVSEKLYAAGVFSLADGYIDSRGIAAWIETPVTAVAEAGVPRGVTLHPSSPNPFNAQTRVAFTLEEETWLKVDLLDVLGRLVATLTEGLHGPGEQTFDWQGRDNRGNELPSGIYLLRLSSPAGAQLQKLVLAK
;
A
#
# COMPACT_ATOMS: atom_id res chain seq x y z
N MET A 1 3.81 -18.46 -61.00
CA MET A 1 3.44 -19.48 -60.00
C MET A 1 4.20 -19.12 -58.72
N ARG A 2 3.69 -18.54 -57.61
CA ARG A 2 2.50 -18.81 -56.75
C ARG A 2 2.32 -20.33 -56.59
N TRP A 3 2.48 -20.96 -55.42
CA TRP A 3 1.96 -20.73 -54.07
C TRP A 3 2.95 -21.29 -53.01
N ARG A 4 3.30 -20.59 -51.91
CA ARG A 4 2.68 -20.58 -50.55
C ARG A 4 2.59 -21.97 -49.87
N GLU A 5 3.47 -22.21 -48.91
CA GLU A 5 3.27 -23.16 -47.79
C GLU A 5 2.73 -22.39 -46.57
N PRO A 6 1.81 -22.97 -45.77
CA PRO A 6 1.19 -22.29 -44.64
C PRO A 6 1.99 -22.45 -43.33
N LEU A 7 2.19 -21.32 -42.64
CA LEU A 7 2.53 -21.24 -41.22
C LEU A 7 1.48 -22.00 -40.40
N ARG A 8 1.92 -22.98 -39.59
CA ARG A 8 1.12 -23.54 -38.50
C ARG A 8 1.07 -22.53 -37.35
N VAL A 9 0.11 -21.61 -37.42
CA VAL A 9 -0.41 -20.90 -36.24
C VAL A 9 -1.44 -21.82 -35.62
N THR A 10 -1.08 -22.49 -34.52
CA THR A 10 -2.04 -23.28 -33.74
C THR A 10 -2.88 -22.30 -32.92
N LEU A 11 -4.15 -22.21 -33.28
CA LEU A 11 -5.23 -21.60 -32.49
C LEU A 11 -5.19 -22.12 -31.04
N CYS A 12 -4.88 -21.25 -30.08
CA CYS A 12 -5.35 -21.35 -28.70
C CYS A 12 -6.24 -20.13 -28.44
N ALA A 13 -7.40 -20.12 -29.09
CA ALA A 13 -8.51 -19.22 -28.78
C ALA A 13 -9.76 -20.07 -28.85
N LEU A 14 -10.13 -20.68 -27.71
CA LEU A 14 -11.45 -21.19 -27.31
C LEU A 14 -11.28 -22.11 -26.09
N LEU A 15 -10.96 -21.47 -24.95
CA LEU A 15 -11.17 -22.03 -23.60
C LEU A 15 -11.51 -20.86 -22.66
N SER A 16 -12.39 -19.97 -23.12
CA SER A 16 -13.01 -18.93 -22.29
C SER A 16 -14.45 -19.36 -21.99
N ALA A 17 -14.68 -19.95 -20.80
CA ALA A 17 -15.97 -19.94 -20.09
C ALA A 17 -16.03 -20.88 -18.87
N ALA A 18 -15.04 -21.75 -18.62
CA ALA A 18 -15.21 -22.85 -17.66
C ALA A 18 -14.10 -22.97 -16.60
N VAL A 19 -13.66 -21.87 -15.98
CA VAL A 19 -12.96 -21.88 -14.68
C VAL A 19 -13.18 -20.53 -13.96
N LEU A 20 -14.42 -20.18 -13.59
CA LEU A 20 -14.68 -18.96 -12.79
C LEU A 20 -15.84 -19.20 -11.81
N THR A 21 -15.66 -20.16 -10.89
CA THR A 21 -16.59 -20.38 -9.76
C THR A 21 -15.90 -20.33 -8.41
N GLY A 22 -14.84 -19.53 -8.27
CA GLY A 22 -14.28 -19.25 -6.95
C GLY A 22 -13.07 -18.35 -7.02
N ARG A 23 -13.25 -17.03 -6.95
CA ARG A 23 -12.20 -16.07 -6.57
C ARG A 23 -12.86 -14.88 -5.86
N SER A 24 -12.52 -14.71 -4.59
CA SER A 24 -13.05 -13.70 -3.66
C SER A 24 -12.42 -12.33 -3.94
N GLN A 25 -13.23 -11.26 -3.98
CA GLN A 25 -12.71 -9.92 -3.67
C GLN A 25 -12.13 -9.98 -2.26
N ALA A 26 -11.06 -9.24 -1.95
CA ALA A 26 -10.68 -9.06 -0.56
C ALA A 26 -11.89 -8.46 0.17
N GLU A 27 -12.32 -9.09 1.26
CA GLU A 27 -13.42 -8.61 2.10
C GLU A 27 -12.92 -7.36 2.85
N GLY A 28 -12.98 -6.20 2.20
CA GLY A 28 -12.47 -4.94 2.75
C GLY A 28 -12.87 -3.72 1.93
N SER A 29 -12.51 -2.55 2.44
CA SER A 29 -12.85 -1.25 1.85
C SER A 29 -11.77 -0.20 2.09
N TRP A 30 -11.66 0.74 1.16
CA TRP A 30 -10.84 1.94 1.33
C TRP A 30 -11.55 2.96 2.25
N SER A 31 -10.81 3.47 3.23
CA SER A 31 -11.24 4.49 4.17
C SER A 31 -11.41 5.86 3.50
N THR A 32 -12.34 6.67 4.00
CA THR A 32 -12.56 8.05 3.55
C THR A 32 -11.85 9.09 4.43
N GLU A 33 -11.01 8.69 5.38
CA GLU A 33 -10.42 9.59 6.38
C GLU A 33 -9.51 10.68 5.79
N PHE A 34 -8.95 10.44 4.60
CA PHE A 34 -8.10 11.40 3.90
C PHE A 34 -8.82 12.24 2.84
N VAL A 35 -10.14 12.11 2.69
CA VAL A 35 -10.91 12.90 1.72
C VAL A 35 -10.78 14.39 2.03
N GLY A 36 -10.22 15.14 1.07
CA GLY A 36 -9.91 16.56 1.23
C GLY A 36 -8.71 16.86 2.14
N ASN A 37 -8.09 15.84 2.73
CA ASN A 37 -7.02 15.95 3.72
C ASN A 37 -5.70 15.31 3.27
N GLY A 38 -5.55 14.89 2.01
CA GLY A 38 -4.31 14.26 1.53
C GLY A 38 -3.09 15.20 1.42
N LEU A 39 -2.04 14.71 0.76
CA LEU A 39 -0.74 15.36 0.61
C LEU A 39 -0.70 16.30 -0.60
N TRP A 40 -0.01 17.43 -0.47
CA TRP A 40 0.10 18.45 -1.50
C TRP A 40 1.53 18.95 -1.68
N TYR A 41 1.84 19.40 -2.89
CA TYR A 41 3.10 20.04 -3.23
C TYR A 41 2.87 21.11 -4.29
N ASN A 42 3.14 22.38 -3.99
CA ASN A 42 3.02 23.51 -4.92
C ASN A 42 1.66 23.57 -5.66
N GLY A 43 0.56 23.26 -4.95
CA GLY A 43 -0.80 23.28 -5.51
C GLY A 43 -1.17 22.06 -6.37
N SER A 44 -0.27 21.08 -6.50
CA SER A 44 -0.53 19.74 -7.04
C SER A 44 -0.55 18.69 -5.92
N TYR A 45 -0.87 17.44 -6.23
CA TYR A 45 -0.76 16.35 -5.26
C TYR A 45 0.72 16.10 -4.89
N GLY A 46 0.98 15.98 -3.59
CA GLY A 46 2.25 15.56 -3.04
C GLY A 46 2.39 14.03 -3.08
N TRP A 47 3.56 13.53 -2.71
CA TRP A 47 3.88 12.10 -2.77
C TRP A 47 4.38 11.61 -1.41
N GLY A 48 3.70 10.61 -0.87
CA GLY A 48 4.16 9.86 0.29
C GLY A 48 5.19 8.83 -0.12
N ARG A 49 6.24 8.66 0.66
CA ARG A 49 7.32 7.69 0.42
C ARG A 49 7.61 6.77 1.59
N ALA A 50 7.29 7.20 2.80
CA ALA A 50 7.48 6.41 4.01
C ALA A 50 6.28 6.61 4.93
N VAL A 51 5.84 5.53 5.55
CA VAL A 51 4.81 5.50 6.59
C VAL A 51 5.35 4.73 7.80
N ALA A 52 5.02 5.19 8.99
CA ALA A 52 5.35 4.47 10.22
C ALA A 52 4.33 4.78 11.31
N TRP A 53 4.01 3.78 12.12
CA TRP A 53 3.29 3.99 13.37
C TRP A 53 4.26 4.23 14.54
N TYR A 54 4.10 5.35 15.23
CA TYR A 54 4.94 5.71 16.37
C TYR A 54 4.18 6.65 17.31
N ASP A 55 4.30 6.47 18.62
CA ASP A 55 3.71 7.39 19.62
C ASP A 55 2.23 7.74 19.34
N ASP A 56 1.43 6.69 19.15
CA ASP A 56 -0.01 6.73 18.86
C ASP A 56 -0.42 7.59 17.65
N ARG A 57 0.50 7.76 16.69
CA ARG A 57 0.30 8.55 15.48
C ARG A 57 0.89 7.86 14.26
N LEU A 58 0.24 8.06 13.12
CA LEU A 58 0.78 7.67 11.83
C LEU A 58 1.66 8.80 11.31
N PHE A 59 2.95 8.54 11.15
CA PHE A 59 3.89 9.45 10.52
C PHE A 59 3.93 9.17 9.03
N VAL A 60 3.90 10.24 8.23
CA VAL A 60 4.05 10.17 6.78
C VAL A 60 5.18 11.09 6.37
N GLY A 61 6.10 10.53 5.59
CA GLY A 61 7.26 11.19 5.03
C GLY A 61 7.22 11.12 3.51
N GLY A 62 7.75 12.13 2.83
CA GLY A 62 7.78 12.15 1.38
C GLY A 62 8.13 13.51 0.81
N GLY A 63 7.78 13.74 -0.46
CA GLY A 63 7.93 15.04 -1.10
C GLY A 63 6.60 15.78 -1.12
N PHE A 64 6.35 16.58 -0.09
CA PHE A 64 5.14 17.39 0.01
C PHE A 64 5.43 18.66 0.82
N ASP A 65 4.72 19.75 0.54
CA ASP A 65 4.82 20.98 1.33
C ASP A 65 3.68 21.07 2.37
N ARG A 66 2.57 20.38 2.11
CA ARG A 66 1.36 20.43 2.95
C ARG A 66 0.69 19.08 3.14
N ALA A 67 0.04 18.92 4.29
CA ALA A 67 -0.86 17.82 4.62
C ALA A 67 -2.12 18.39 5.29
N GLY A 68 -3.31 18.01 4.83
CA GLY A 68 -4.57 18.58 5.37
C GLY A 68 -4.66 20.11 5.32
N GLY A 69 -4.01 20.75 4.34
CA GLY A 69 -3.91 22.20 4.21
C GLY A 69 -2.87 22.88 5.12
N GLN A 70 -2.29 22.18 6.10
CA GLN A 70 -1.23 22.69 6.98
C GLN A 70 0.13 22.61 6.29
N VAL A 71 1.01 23.59 6.51
CA VAL A 71 2.41 23.52 6.07
C VAL A 71 3.14 22.52 6.95
N ALA A 72 3.72 21.49 6.32
CA ALA A 72 4.34 20.38 7.03
C ALA A 72 5.76 20.07 6.52
N ASN A 73 6.08 20.38 5.26
CA ASN A 73 7.41 20.24 4.64
C ASN A 73 8.03 18.84 4.82
N GLY A 74 7.60 17.91 3.98
CA GLY A 74 8.20 16.58 3.82
C GLY A 74 7.88 15.57 4.92
N ILE A 75 7.28 16.00 6.03
CA ILE A 75 6.87 15.12 7.13
C ILE A 75 5.65 15.65 7.89
N ALA A 76 4.69 14.78 8.19
CA ALA A 76 3.49 15.09 8.96
C ALA A 76 3.07 13.89 9.83
N ALA A 77 2.37 14.15 10.94
CA ALA A 77 1.78 13.13 11.80
C ALA A 77 0.26 13.20 11.78
N TRP A 78 -0.42 12.06 11.67
CA TRP A 78 -1.87 11.90 11.70
C TRP A 78 -2.30 11.22 12.99
N ASN A 79 -3.28 11.80 13.68
CA ASN A 79 -3.81 11.30 14.95
C ASN A 79 -5.15 10.53 14.79
N GLY A 80 -5.53 10.17 13.57
CA GLY A 80 -6.85 9.59 13.25
C GLY A 80 -7.89 10.62 12.80
N THR A 81 -7.67 11.91 13.03
CA THR A 81 -8.63 12.99 12.70
C THR A 81 -8.03 14.22 12.06
N ALA A 82 -6.77 14.55 12.36
CA ALA A 82 -6.10 15.73 11.86
C ALA A 82 -4.58 15.51 11.67
N TRP A 83 -4.03 16.21 10.67
CA TRP A 83 -2.59 16.31 10.45
C TRP A 83 -1.96 17.33 11.38
N SER A 84 -0.76 17.01 11.88
CA SER A 84 0.09 17.91 12.65
C SER A 84 1.46 17.99 12.00
N PRO A 85 2.03 19.20 11.78
CA PRO A 85 3.40 19.35 11.33
C PRO A 85 4.39 19.02 12.46
N LEU A 86 5.62 18.64 12.10
CA LEU A 86 6.70 18.37 13.05
C LEU A 86 7.70 19.53 13.05
N GLY A 87 7.36 20.61 13.76
CA GLY A 87 8.12 21.86 13.71
C GLY A 87 8.06 22.47 12.31
N SER A 88 9.22 22.83 11.74
CA SER A 88 9.32 23.33 10.37
C SER A 88 9.36 22.22 9.30
N GLY A 89 9.27 20.95 9.69
CA GLY A 89 9.48 19.79 8.82
C GLY A 89 10.95 19.55 8.47
N VAL A 90 11.19 18.82 7.39
CA VAL A 90 12.53 18.60 6.83
C VAL A 90 12.78 19.56 5.67
N TRP A 91 14.02 20.01 5.53
CA TRP A 91 14.37 21.04 4.55
C TRP A 91 15.63 20.68 3.77
N ASP A 92 15.59 20.92 2.46
CA ASP A 92 16.78 20.95 1.62
C ASP A 92 17.20 22.41 1.38
N ALA A 93 18.15 22.87 2.19
CA ALA A 93 18.73 24.20 2.09
C ALA A 93 19.47 24.47 0.75
N PHE A 94 19.91 23.44 0.01
CA PHE A 94 20.57 23.65 -1.28
C PHE A 94 19.59 24.10 -2.35
N ASN A 95 18.43 23.43 -2.43
CA ASN A 95 17.38 23.73 -3.39
C ASN A 95 16.35 24.73 -2.86
N ASN A 96 16.42 25.06 -1.56
CA ASN A 96 15.48 25.91 -0.85
C ASN A 96 14.03 25.41 -1.01
N ASP A 97 13.84 24.13 -0.70
CA ASP A 97 12.60 23.39 -0.88
C ASP A 97 12.43 22.38 0.27
N PRO A 98 11.22 21.86 0.56
CA PRO A 98 11.06 20.76 1.51
C PRO A 98 11.96 19.58 1.15
N GLY A 99 12.62 19.05 2.18
CA GLY A 99 13.36 17.79 2.06
C GLY A 99 12.42 16.63 1.79
N THR A 100 12.98 15.50 1.34
CA THR A 100 12.20 14.28 1.09
C THR A 100 12.56 13.22 2.12
N VAL A 101 11.61 12.86 2.99
CA VAL A 101 11.75 11.68 3.87
C VAL A 101 11.48 10.42 3.06
N GLN A 102 12.30 9.39 3.24
CA GLN A 102 12.20 8.11 2.52
C GLN A 102 12.22 6.88 3.43
N ALA A 103 12.63 7.03 4.69
CA ALA A 103 12.65 5.94 5.64
C ALA A 103 12.30 6.41 7.05
N PHE A 104 11.58 5.56 7.76
CA PHE A 104 11.33 5.68 9.20
C PHE A 104 11.77 4.40 9.89
N LEU A 105 12.25 4.52 11.12
CA LEU A 105 12.34 3.37 12.02
C LEU A 105 12.18 3.82 13.47
N ALA A 106 11.25 3.21 14.19
CA ALA A 106 11.19 3.33 15.64
C ALA A 106 12.26 2.42 16.26
N HIS A 107 13.22 2.99 16.97
CA HIS A 107 14.32 2.26 17.60
C HIS A 107 14.72 2.99 18.90
N ASP A 108 14.94 2.23 19.97
CA ASP A 108 15.26 2.77 21.32
C ASP A 108 14.31 3.89 21.81
N GLY A 109 13.02 3.74 21.52
CA GLY A 109 11.99 4.71 21.91
C GLY A 109 12.10 6.07 21.20
N GLN A 110 12.74 6.10 20.03
CA GLN A 110 12.92 7.27 19.19
C GLN A 110 12.49 6.94 17.77
N LEU A 111 11.95 7.93 17.04
CA LEU A 111 11.69 7.78 15.62
C LEU A 111 12.87 8.34 14.83
N PHE A 112 13.60 7.45 14.17
CA PHE A 112 14.63 7.83 13.19
C PHE A 112 13.96 8.19 11.87
N VAL A 113 14.46 9.24 11.24
CA VAL A 113 13.93 9.81 10.00
C VAL A 113 15.09 9.92 9.02
N GLY A 114 15.03 9.10 7.97
CA GLY A 114 16.03 9.04 6.91
C GLY A 114 15.48 9.58 5.60
N GLY A 115 16.32 10.21 4.79
CA GLY A 115 15.90 10.71 3.49
C GLY A 115 16.95 11.54 2.77
N SER A 116 16.47 12.49 1.98
CA SER A 116 17.26 13.51 1.31
C SER A 116 16.88 14.89 1.86
N PHE A 117 17.68 15.40 2.80
CA PHE A 117 17.48 16.70 3.45
C PHE A 117 18.76 17.16 4.14
N THR A 118 18.86 18.46 4.42
CA THR A 118 20.00 19.03 5.16
C THR A 118 19.63 19.50 6.57
N HIS A 119 18.34 19.69 6.84
CA HIS A 119 17.84 20.11 8.13
C HIS A 119 16.55 19.39 8.51
N ALA A 120 16.32 19.23 9.81
CA ALA A 120 15.07 18.76 10.37
C ALA A 120 14.67 19.67 11.54
N GLY A 121 13.49 20.30 11.46
CA GLY A 121 13.02 21.24 12.48
C GLY A 121 13.94 22.43 12.75
N GLY A 122 14.73 22.85 11.75
CA GLY A 122 15.75 23.90 11.89
C GLY A 122 17.11 23.42 12.45
N VAL A 123 17.22 22.16 12.87
CA VAL A 123 18.49 21.53 13.27
C VAL A 123 19.22 21.06 12.01
N GLN A 124 20.51 21.36 11.90
CA GLN A 124 21.36 20.80 10.84
C GLN A 124 21.54 19.30 11.07
N ALA A 125 20.95 18.50 10.19
CA ALA A 125 20.96 17.05 10.25
C ALA A 125 20.95 16.53 8.82
N GLN A 126 22.10 16.11 8.31
CA GLN A 126 22.22 15.72 6.92
C GLN A 126 21.72 14.28 6.73
N ASN A 127 20.58 14.14 6.04
CA ASN A 127 19.96 12.89 5.59
C ASN A 127 19.51 11.90 6.69
N LEU A 128 19.85 12.11 7.97
CA LEU A 128 19.37 11.34 9.10
C LEU A 128 19.14 12.22 10.35
N ALA A 129 17.95 12.15 10.92
CA ALA A 129 17.58 12.85 12.15
C ALA A 129 16.77 11.94 13.07
N LYS A 130 16.62 12.33 14.34
CA LYS A 130 15.74 11.68 15.30
C LYS A 130 14.66 12.66 15.77
N TRP A 131 13.44 12.17 15.86
CA TRP A 131 12.30 12.91 16.39
C TRP A 131 11.95 12.44 17.81
N TYR A 132 11.82 13.40 18.71
CA TYR A 132 11.36 13.19 20.07
C TYR A 132 10.04 13.92 20.29
N PRO A 133 8.97 13.21 20.69
CA PRO A 133 7.75 13.84 21.11
C PRO A 133 7.97 14.77 22.33
N PRO A 134 7.23 15.89 22.43
CA PRO A 134 6.24 16.33 21.46
C PRO A 134 6.81 17.13 20.27
N ASP A 135 8.02 17.69 20.35
CA ASP A 135 8.41 18.78 19.44
C ASP A 135 9.92 19.00 19.13
N HIS A 136 10.83 18.10 19.49
CA HIS A 136 12.26 18.36 19.25
C HIS A 136 12.94 17.35 18.33
N TRP A 137 13.76 17.91 17.43
CA TRP A 137 14.63 17.20 16.50
C TRP A 137 16.06 17.16 17.04
N LEU A 138 16.74 16.04 16.85
CA LEU A 138 18.19 15.92 17.03
C LEU A 138 18.83 15.35 15.77
N ALA A 139 20.07 15.75 15.48
CA ALA A 139 20.86 15.07 14.45
C ALA A 139 21.20 13.65 14.92
N ALA A 140 21.24 12.70 13.97
CA ALA A 140 21.57 11.30 14.24
C ALA A 140 22.95 10.90 13.68
N GLY A 141 23.81 11.88 13.41
CA GLY A 141 24.96 11.78 12.51
C GLY A 141 24.65 12.41 11.15
N ASN A 142 25.69 12.76 10.39
CA ASN A 142 25.54 13.25 9.02
C ASN A 142 25.85 12.12 8.04
N ILE A 143 24.98 11.92 7.06
CA ILE A 143 25.16 10.92 6.01
C ILE A 143 25.30 11.65 4.68
N ASN A 144 26.36 11.35 3.91
CA ASN A 144 26.70 12.14 2.72
C ASN A 144 25.79 11.87 1.50
N GLY A 145 24.85 10.94 1.63
CA GLY A 145 23.88 10.58 0.61
C GLY A 145 22.52 10.23 1.20
N THR A 146 21.59 9.86 0.33
CA THR A 146 20.20 9.60 0.72
C THR A 146 20.10 8.32 1.54
N VAL A 147 19.41 8.38 2.69
CA VAL A 147 18.97 7.19 3.43
C VAL A 147 17.63 6.76 2.89
N THR A 148 17.52 5.53 2.40
CA THR A 148 16.32 5.01 1.71
C THR A 148 15.61 3.94 2.53
N CYS A 149 16.31 3.24 3.42
CA CYS A 149 15.76 2.19 4.25
C CYS A 149 16.50 2.11 5.59
N MET A 150 15.80 1.54 6.58
CA MET A 150 16.33 1.29 7.90
C MET A 150 15.74 -0.01 8.44
N THR A 151 16.53 -0.77 9.20
CA THR A 151 16.05 -1.96 9.90
C THR A 151 16.79 -2.13 11.22
N GLU A 152 16.34 -3.05 12.07
CA GLU A 152 17.08 -3.43 13.27
C GLU A 152 17.77 -4.79 13.03
N TYR A 153 19.05 -4.89 13.37
CA TYR A 153 19.81 -6.14 13.26
C TYR A 153 20.72 -6.31 14.48
N ASN A 154 20.55 -7.42 15.19
CA ASN A 154 21.27 -7.70 16.46
C ASN A 154 21.13 -6.61 17.52
N GLY A 155 20.00 -5.88 17.52
CA GLY A 155 19.71 -4.80 18.47
C GLY A 155 20.32 -3.45 18.11
N ASP A 156 21.01 -3.34 16.96
CA ASP A 156 21.53 -2.08 16.45
C ASP A 156 20.66 -1.56 15.30
N LEU A 157 20.57 -0.23 15.16
CA LEU A 157 19.99 0.41 13.99
C LEU A 157 20.89 0.18 12.78
N ILE A 158 20.33 -0.33 11.69
CA ILE A 158 21.02 -0.42 10.40
C ILE A 158 20.38 0.57 9.43
N VAL A 159 21.21 1.37 8.78
CA VAL A 159 20.80 2.31 7.72
C VAL A 159 21.34 1.83 6.38
N GLY A 160 20.49 1.89 5.36
CA GLY A 160 20.83 1.58 3.97
C GLY A 160 20.47 2.73 3.04
N GLY A 161 21.25 2.92 1.97
CA GLY A 161 20.96 3.98 1.02
C GLY A 161 22.00 4.23 -0.05
N GLY A 162 21.86 5.38 -0.71
CA GLY A 162 22.78 5.89 -1.74
C GLY A 162 23.87 6.78 -1.13
N PHE A 163 24.51 6.33 -0.07
CA PHE A 163 25.60 7.02 0.62
C PHE A 163 26.83 6.11 0.72
N ASP A 164 28.00 6.65 0.96
CA ASP A 164 29.20 5.83 1.19
C ASP A 164 29.97 6.24 2.44
N HIS A 165 29.61 7.36 3.07
CA HIS A 165 30.19 7.82 4.32
C HIS A 165 29.15 8.29 5.34
N VAL A 166 29.46 8.04 6.61
CA VAL A 166 28.76 8.59 7.78
C VAL A 166 29.75 9.38 8.61
N ASP A 167 29.34 10.54 9.10
CA ASP A 167 30.11 11.37 10.02
C ASP A 167 29.93 10.86 11.45
N TRP A 168 31.04 10.49 12.07
CA TRP A 168 31.11 10.09 13.47
C TRP A 168 32.13 10.98 14.19
N ASP A 169 31.63 11.82 15.10
CA ASP A 169 32.45 12.71 15.95
C ASP A 169 33.38 13.66 15.16
N GLY A 170 32.95 14.07 13.95
CA GLY A 170 33.69 15.00 13.09
C GLY A 170 34.62 14.33 12.07
N GLU A 171 34.65 13.00 12.02
CA GLU A 171 35.42 12.22 11.05
C GLU A 171 34.48 11.38 10.17
N TRP A 172 34.75 11.38 8.85
CA TRP A 172 33.96 10.61 7.89
C TRP A 172 34.42 9.16 7.85
N LEU A 173 33.56 8.26 8.30
CA LEU A 173 33.73 6.81 8.23
C LEU A 173 33.17 6.29 6.89
N TYR A 174 34.02 5.63 6.10
CA TYR A 174 33.57 4.91 4.90
C TYR A 174 32.80 3.64 5.30
N THR A 175 31.59 3.49 4.77
CA THR A 175 30.66 2.40 5.09
C THR A 175 30.23 1.59 3.87
N GLY A 176 30.25 2.21 2.69
CA GLY A 176 29.82 1.58 1.45
C GLY A 176 28.35 1.18 1.50
N ASN A 177 27.45 2.17 1.59
CA ASN A 177 25.98 2.08 1.44
C ASN A 177 25.18 1.42 2.57
N VAL A 178 25.80 0.69 3.49
CA VAL A 178 25.16 0.17 4.71
C VAL A 178 26.03 0.44 5.93
N ALA A 179 25.43 1.03 6.96
CA ALA A 179 26.08 1.32 8.24
C ALA A 179 25.22 0.85 9.41
N GLY A 180 25.86 0.42 10.49
CA GLY A 180 25.18 0.14 11.75
C GLY A 180 25.50 1.21 12.78
N LEU A 181 24.52 1.52 13.65
CA LEU A 181 24.64 2.40 14.78
C LEU A 181 24.31 1.61 16.05
N GLY A 182 25.36 1.23 16.77
CA GLY A 182 25.24 0.56 18.07
C GLY A 182 25.66 1.47 19.24
N PRO A 183 25.74 0.94 20.47
CA PRO A 183 26.06 1.71 21.67
C PRO A 183 27.44 2.39 21.65
N SER A 184 28.39 1.83 20.90
CA SER A 184 29.75 2.38 20.72
C SER A 184 29.86 3.31 19.52
N GLY A 185 28.81 3.40 18.70
CA GLY A 185 28.72 4.31 17.58
C GLY A 185 28.50 3.70 16.22
N TRP A 186 28.72 4.54 15.20
CA TRP A 186 28.69 4.13 13.81
C TRP A 186 29.80 3.12 13.52
N TYR A 187 29.44 2.05 12.83
CA TYR A 187 30.37 1.06 12.30
C TYR A 187 29.96 0.65 10.88
N PRO A 188 30.93 0.30 10.02
CA PRO A 188 30.63 -0.09 8.65
C PRO A 188 30.15 -1.54 8.59
N ILE A 189 29.17 -1.84 7.73
CA ILE A 189 28.86 -3.21 7.30
C ILE A 189 29.42 -3.39 5.88
N ALA A 190 30.73 -3.16 5.77
CA ALA A 190 31.43 -3.08 4.50
C ALA A 190 31.52 -4.43 3.79
N GLY A 191 31.48 -4.43 2.45
CA GLY A 191 31.98 -5.58 1.69
C GLY A 191 31.47 -5.80 0.26
N TYR A 192 30.46 -5.08 -0.23
CA TYR A 192 29.87 -5.40 -1.54
C TYR A 192 30.41 -4.58 -2.74
N GLY A 193 31.19 -3.51 -2.53
CA GLY A 193 32.01 -2.89 -3.59
C GLY A 193 31.27 -2.20 -4.74
N GLY A 194 30.00 -1.82 -4.56
CA GLY A 194 29.16 -1.22 -5.61
C GLY A 194 29.02 0.30 -5.57
N SER A 195 28.59 0.89 -6.70
CA SER A 195 28.41 2.34 -6.88
C SER A 195 26.97 2.83 -6.73
N SER A 196 26.03 1.94 -6.42
CA SER A 196 24.59 2.20 -6.43
C SER A 196 23.94 1.77 -5.11
N GLY A 197 22.79 2.37 -4.77
CA GLY A 197 22.26 2.35 -3.40
C GLY A 197 21.48 1.09 -3.01
N VAL A 198 21.49 0.80 -1.71
CA VAL A 198 20.53 -0.12 -1.08
C VAL A 198 19.16 0.56 -1.06
N ILE A 199 18.11 -0.17 -1.40
CA ILE A 199 16.72 0.31 -1.43
C ILE A 199 15.93 -0.25 -0.25
N ASP A 200 16.19 -1.51 0.12
CA ASP A 200 15.51 -2.16 1.23
C ASP A 200 16.43 -3.09 2.02
N LEU A 201 16.14 -3.25 3.31
CA LEU A 201 16.86 -4.08 4.27
C LEU A 201 15.88 -4.92 5.09
N ALA A 202 16.13 -6.23 5.19
CA ALA A 202 15.35 -7.12 6.02
C ALA A 202 16.24 -8.10 6.79
N VAL A 203 15.71 -8.69 7.85
CA VAL A 203 16.39 -9.77 8.58
C VAL A 203 15.67 -11.09 8.31
N TRP A 204 16.43 -12.09 7.88
CA TRP A 204 15.92 -13.43 7.62
C TRP A 204 16.90 -14.48 8.14
N ASN A 205 16.41 -15.39 8.98
CA ASN A 205 17.21 -16.46 9.60
C ASN A 205 18.49 -15.95 10.30
N GLY A 206 18.41 -14.78 10.95
CA GLY A 206 19.54 -14.17 11.65
C GLY A 206 20.59 -13.56 10.72
N GLN A 207 20.32 -13.47 9.42
CA GLN A 207 21.15 -12.78 8.44
C GLN A 207 20.49 -11.46 8.05
N LEU A 208 21.29 -10.42 7.82
CA LEU A 208 20.83 -9.17 7.22
C LEU A 208 20.79 -9.36 5.69
N VAL A 209 19.70 -8.96 5.05
CA VAL A 209 19.51 -9.05 3.60
C VAL A 209 19.37 -7.63 3.05
N ALA A 210 20.13 -7.32 2.00
CA ALA A 210 20.08 -6.04 1.31
C ALA A 210 19.60 -6.24 -0.12
N GLY A 211 18.65 -5.42 -0.54
CA GLY A 211 18.15 -5.35 -1.91
C GLY A 211 18.29 -3.94 -2.46
N GLY A 212 18.64 -3.81 -3.74
CA GLY A 212 18.75 -2.47 -4.34
C GLY A 212 19.08 -2.46 -5.82
N ASP A 213 19.66 -1.33 -6.23
CA ASP A 213 20.23 -1.08 -7.56
C ASP A 213 21.76 -1.27 -7.54
N PHE A 214 22.31 -1.95 -6.54
CA PHE A 214 23.76 -2.12 -6.41
C PHE A 214 24.29 -3.19 -7.35
N HIS A 215 25.45 -2.92 -7.94
CA HIS A 215 26.26 -3.91 -8.62
C HIS A 215 27.49 -4.20 -7.77
N GLY A 216 27.71 -5.44 -7.37
CA GLY A 216 28.66 -5.74 -6.31
C GLY A 216 29.47 -7.00 -6.55
N MET A 217 30.71 -7.02 -6.05
CA MET A 217 31.53 -8.22 -6.05
C MET A 217 32.24 -8.40 -4.72
N GLN A 218 32.15 -9.59 -4.14
CA GLN A 218 32.94 -9.99 -2.97
C GLN A 218 33.59 -11.36 -3.19
N GLY A 219 34.91 -11.38 -3.36
CA GLY A 219 35.63 -12.61 -3.72
C GLY A 219 35.16 -13.13 -5.09
N ASN A 220 34.55 -14.32 -5.12
CA ASN A 220 33.94 -14.90 -6.32
C ASN A 220 32.43 -14.69 -6.40
N TYR A 221 31.84 -13.95 -5.45
CA TYR A 221 30.41 -13.67 -5.44
C TYR A 221 30.11 -12.44 -6.29
N ASP A 222 29.16 -12.60 -7.21
CA ASP A 222 28.43 -11.52 -7.87
C ASP A 222 27.19 -11.24 -7.02
N LEU A 223 27.14 -10.04 -6.48
CA LEU A 223 26.15 -9.58 -5.51
C LEU A 223 25.19 -8.58 -6.15
N ASP A 224 25.01 -8.63 -7.46
CA ASP A 224 24.11 -7.71 -8.15
C ASP A 224 22.68 -7.79 -7.58
N TYR A 225 22.17 -6.62 -7.17
CA TYR A 225 20.83 -6.33 -6.68
C TYR A 225 20.38 -6.98 -5.37
N LEU A 226 20.98 -8.08 -4.94
CA LEU A 226 20.62 -8.80 -3.72
C LEU A 226 21.85 -9.42 -3.06
N ALA A 227 21.98 -9.23 -1.74
CA ALA A 227 23.04 -9.85 -0.96
C ALA A 227 22.55 -10.16 0.45
N ARG A 228 23.17 -11.16 1.10
CA ARG A 228 22.96 -11.47 2.52
C ARG A 228 24.26 -11.45 3.31
N TRP A 229 24.18 -10.95 4.53
CA TRP A 229 25.27 -10.76 5.47
C TRP A 229 25.10 -11.71 6.65
N ASP A 230 26.14 -12.50 6.94
CA ASP A 230 26.16 -13.47 8.03
C ASP A 230 26.75 -12.96 9.35
N GLY A 231 27.06 -11.66 9.43
CA GLY A 231 27.82 -11.07 10.53
C GLY A 231 29.29 -10.80 10.19
N SER A 232 29.78 -11.34 9.07
CA SER A 232 31.19 -11.22 8.67
C SER A 232 31.42 -10.99 7.18
N THR A 233 30.59 -11.58 6.31
CA THR A 233 30.74 -11.48 4.86
C THR A 233 29.40 -11.39 4.15
N TRP A 234 29.37 -10.65 3.04
CA TRP A 234 28.25 -10.67 2.11
C TRP A 234 28.40 -11.85 1.15
N SER A 235 27.27 -12.48 0.82
CA SER A 235 27.19 -13.62 -0.09
C SER A 235 25.89 -13.58 -0.88
N SER A 236 25.87 -14.28 -2.02
CA SER A 236 24.65 -14.56 -2.77
C SER A 236 23.77 -15.61 -2.05
N PHE A 237 22.52 -15.75 -2.48
CA PHE A 237 21.67 -16.86 -2.04
C PHE A 237 22.02 -18.16 -2.78
N SER A 238 22.28 -18.05 -4.08
CA SER A 238 22.67 -19.15 -4.94
C SER A 238 24.06 -19.70 -4.60
N ALA A 239 24.19 -21.03 -4.64
CA ALA A 239 25.45 -21.74 -4.45
C ALA A 239 26.46 -21.54 -5.61
N SER A 240 26.01 -21.07 -6.78
CA SER A 240 26.91 -20.71 -7.89
C SER A 240 27.73 -19.45 -7.61
N GLY A 241 27.35 -18.68 -6.59
CA GLY A 241 27.93 -17.40 -6.27
C GLY A 241 27.34 -16.22 -7.04
N ASN A 242 26.27 -16.44 -7.83
CA ASN A 242 25.52 -15.41 -8.55
C ASN A 242 24.04 -15.80 -8.55
N ASP A 243 23.17 -14.92 -8.08
CA ASP A 243 21.71 -15.13 -8.12
C ASP A 243 21.12 -14.89 -9.52
N GLU A 244 21.86 -14.20 -10.40
CA GLU A 244 21.49 -13.88 -11.78
C GLU A 244 20.15 -13.14 -11.88
N ILE A 245 19.94 -12.16 -10.99
CA ILE A 245 18.78 -11.26 -11.00
C ILE A 245 18.99 -10.21 -12.09
N ASP A 246 17.99 -10.00 -12.96
CA ASP A 246 18.12 -9.09 -14.12
C ASP A 246 17.59 -7.66 -13.88
N GLY A 247 17.37 -7.27 -12.62
CA GLY A 247 16.92 -5.93 -12.27
C GLY A 247 16.77 -5.70 -10.76
N PHE A 248 16.43 -4.47 -10.40
CA PHE A 248 16.50 -4.01 -9.01
C PHE A 248 15.57 -4.78 -8.09
N VAL A 249 16.08 -5.14 -6.91
CA VAL A 249 15.27 -5.57 -5.77
C VAL A 249 14.89 -4.32 -4.97
N LYS A 250 13.60 -4.08 -4.78
CA LYS A 250 13.08 -2.86 -4.15
C LYS A 250 12.34 -3.12 -2.84
N ALA A 251 11.93 -4.35 -2.60
CA ALA A 251 11.20 -4.74 -1.40
C ALA A 251 11.60 -6.16 -0.99
N ILE A 252 11.75 -6.38 0.32
CA ILE A 252 12.11 -7.65 0.93
C ILE A 252 11.20 -7.87 2.14
N VAL A 253 10.60 -9.05 2.26
CA VAL A 253 9.76 -9.37 3.41
C VAL A 253 9.88 -10.84 3.77
N VAL A 254 9.74 -11.16 5.07
CA VAL A 254 9.59 -12.54 5.52
C VAL A 254 8.11 -12.81 5.73
N PHE A 255 7.53 -13.71 4.94
CA PHE A 255 6.12 -14.07 5.02
C PHE A 255 5.99 -15.60 5.13
N GLN A 256 5.25 -16.06 6.15
CA GLN A 256 5.06 -17.49 6.45
C GLN A 256 6.38 -18.30 6.56
N GLY A 257 7.46 -17.64 7.02
CA GLY A 257 8.78 -18.25 7.22
C GLY A 257 9.68 -18.27 5.97
N GLU A 258 9.16 -17.87 4.81
CA GLU A 258 9.93 -17.76 3.57
C GLU A 258 10.32 -16.31 3.29
N LEU A 259 11.45 -16.11 2.62
CA LEU A 259 11.90 -14.79 2.18
C LEU A 259 11.27 -14.47 0.83
N TYR A 260 10.62 -13.33 0.72
CA TYR A 260 10.05 -12.81 -0.51
C TYR A 260 10.81 -11.56 -0.92
N ILE A 261 11.05 -11.44 -2.22
CA ILE A 261 11.63 -10.24 -2.83
C ILE A 261 10.71 -9.73 -3.92
N GLY A 262 10.64 -8.41 -4.06
CA GLY A 262 9.86 -7.70 -5.05
C GLY A 262 10.70 -6.61 -5.70
N GLY A 263 10.48 -6.34 -6.98
CA GLY A 263 11.28 -5.36 -7.68
C GLY A 263 10.96 -5.18 -9.15
N SER A 264 11.94 -4.73 -9.92
CA SER A 264 11.83 -4.49 -11.36
C SER A 264 12.45 -5.60 -12.23
N PHE A 265 12.82 -6.74 -11.65
CA PHE A 265 13.37 -7.91 -12.35
C PHE A 265 12.29 -8.76 -13.04
N TRP A 266 12.66 -9.53 -14.07
CA TRP A 266 11.81 -10.51 -14.76
C TRP A 266 12.27 -11.93 -14.50
N THR A 267 13.59 -12.12 -14.38
CA THR A 267 14.20 -13.44 -14.23
C THR A 267 15.21 -13.49 -13.09
N ILE A 268 15.36 -14.70 -12.53
CA ILE A 268 16.39 -15.05 -11.55
C ILE A 268 16.93 -16.43 -11.93
N GLY A 269 18.24 -16.60 -12.07
CA GLY A 269 18.84 -17.85 -12.55
C GLY A 269 18.33 -18.28 -13.94
N GLY A 270 17.97 -17.30 -14.78
CA GLY A 270 17.32 -17.52 -16.08
C GLY A 270 15.87 -18.03 -16.02
N LYS A 271 15.28 -18.22 -14.83
CA LYS A 271 13.88 -18.63 -14.64
C LYS A 271 12.96 -17.40 -14.55
N PRO A 272 11.80 -17.39 -15.21
CA PRO A 272 10.83 -16.30 -15.07
C PRO A 272 10.19 -16.32 -13.68
N VAL A 273 10.30 -15.19 -12.97
CA VAL A 273 9.65 -14.95 -11.67
C VAL A 273 8.73 -13.71 -11.68
N GLU A 274 8.84 -12.86 -12.70
CA GLU A 274 7.89 -11.78 -12.98
C GLU A 274 7.71 -10.78 -11.82
N LYS A 275 8.76 -10.03 -11.47
CA LYS A 275 8.78 -8.92 -10.48
C LYS A 275 8.69 -9.34 -9.01
N MET A 276 8.41 -10.61 -8.71
CA MET A 276 8.32 -11.11 -7.34
C MET A 276 8.79 -12.57 -7.25
N ALA A 277 9.62 -12.89 -6.28
CA ALA A 277 10.10 -14.24 -6.05
C ALA A 277 10.09 -14.60 -4.56
N ARG A 278 10.02 -15.89 -4.25
CA ARG A 278 10.17 -16.42 -2.89
C ARG A 278 11.33 -17.41 -2.82
N TRP A 279 12.06 -17.42 -1.73
CA TRP A 279 13.16 -18.35 -1.49
C TRP A 279 12.66 -19.58 -0.73
N ASP A 280 12.82 -20.76 -1.32
CA ASP A 280 12.38 -22.03 -0.71
C ASP A 280 13.47 -22.72 0.14
N GLY A 281 14.63 -22.08 0.30
CA GLY A 281 15.80 -22.65 0.97
C GLY A 281 16.87 -23.19 0.02
N VAL A 282 16.53 -23.41 -1.25
CA VAL A 282 17.43 -23.97 -2.26
C VAL A 282 17.50 -23.09 -3.51
N GLU A 283 16.35 -22.61 -3.99
CA GLU A 283 16.24 -21.77 -5.18
C GLU A 283 15.11 -20.74 -5.08
N TRP A 284 15.19 -19.70 -5.92
CA TRP A 284 14.13 -18.73 -6.07
C TRP A 284 12.98 -19.32 -6.88
N GLN A 285 11.77 -19.20 -6.34
CA GLN A 285 10.51 -19.68 -6.92
C GLN A 285 9.60 -18.51 -7.32
N PRO A 286 8.82 -18.63 -8.40
CA PRO A 286 7.78 -17.66 -8.73
C PRO A 286 6.66 -17.66 -7.67
N VAL A 287 5.95 -16.53 -7.54
CA VAL A 287 4.84 -16.36 -6.59
C VAL A 287 3.51 -16.18 -7.33
N GLY A 288 2.71 -17.24 -7.35
CA GLY A 288 1.38 -17.28 -7.96
C GLY A 288 1.41 -17.11 -9.49
N GLU A 289 1.16 -18.21 -10.20
CA GLU A 289 1.06 -18.19 -11.67
C GLU A 289 -0.14 -17.31 -12.12
N GLU A 290 -0.11 -16.83 -13.37
CA GLU A 290 -1.19 -16.13 -14.09
C GLU A 290 -1.35 -14.61 -13.89
N VAL A 291 -0.93 -14.02 -12.77
CA VAL A 291 -1.25 -12.60 -12.48
C VAL A 291 -0.42 -11.60 -13.29
N TRP A 292 0.88 -11.84 -13.43
CA TRP A 292 1.78 -10.84 -14.02
C TRP A 292 1.81 -10.85 -15.55
N SER A 293 1.32 -11.93 -16.17
CA SER A 293 1.11 -12.02 -17.62
C SER A 293 0.08 -11.00 -18.17
N ALA A 294 -0.78 -10.45 -17.29
CA ALA A 294 -1.80 -9.46 -17.61
C ALA A 294 -1.35 -8.00 -17.35
N LEU A 295 -0.07 -7.78 -17.00
CA LEU A 295 0.47 -6.46 -16.72
C LEU A 295 0.52 -5.58 -17.97
N ILE A 296 -0.15 -4.43 -17.89
CA ILE A 296 0.06 -3.34 -18.84
C ILE A 296 0.98 -2.33 -18.16
N LEU A 297 2.26 -2.32 -18.56
CA LEU A 297 3.28 -1.28 -18.28
C LEU A 297 3.35 -0.78 -16.81
N GLY A 298 4.31 -1.32 -16.03
CA GLY A 298 4.59 -0.89 -14.66
C GLY A 298 6.05 -1.13 -14.25
N SER A 299 6.54 -0.40 -13.23
CA SER A 299 7.94 -0.44 -12.77
C SER A 299 8.24 -1.52 -11.70
N GLY A 300 7.25 -2.36 -11.38
CA GLY A 300 7.40 -3.54 -10.52
C GLY A 300 6.85 -3.38 -9.11
N VAL A 301 7.21 -4.31 -8.22
CA VAL A 301 6.88 -4.28 -6.79
C VAL A 301 7.82 -3.31 -6.08
N SER A 302 7.30 -2.55 -5.12
CA SER A 302 8.04 -1.52 -4.37
C SER A 302 7.87 -1.61 -2.86
N SER A 303 6.82 -2.28 -2.35
CA SER A 303 6.65 -2.47 -0.92
C SER A 303 5.80 -3.70 -0.61
N PHE A 304 6.00 -4.22 0.59
CA PHE A 304 5.26 -5.32 1.18
C PHE A 304 4.76 -4.95 2.56
N ALA A 305 3.58 -5.42 2.93
CA ALA A 305 3.11 -5.40 4.30
C ALA A 305 2.30 -6.66 4.62
N ILE A 306 2.37 -7.11 5.87
CA ILE A 306 1.55 -8.23 6.33
C ILE A 306 0.38 -7.67 7.12
N TYR A 307 -0.84 -7.97 6.69
CA TYR A 307 -2.06 -7.51 7.32
C TYR A 307 -3.08 -8.67 7.32
N ASN A 308 -3.66 -8.98 8.48
CA ASN A 308 -4.60 -10.09 8.68
C ASN A 308 -4.14 -11.45 8.11
N GLY A 309 -2.85 -11.76 8.27
CA GLY A 309 -2.27 -13.04 7.82
C GLY A 309 -2.07 -13.15 6.30
N ALA A 310 -2.35 -12.10 5.54
CA ALA A 310 -2.07 -12.01 4.11
C ALA A 310 -0.91 -11.04 3.84
N LEU A 311 -0.23 -11.26 2.73
CA LEU A 311 0.80 -10.39 2.20
C LEU A 311 0.17 -9.40 1.21
N PHE A 312 0.25 -8.12 1.54
CA PHE A 312 -0.12 -7.03 0.64
C PHE A 312 1.11 -6.57 -0.13
N VAL A 313 0.91 -6.35 -1.42
CA VAL A 313 1.97 -6.02 -2.36
C VAL A 313 1.63 -4.70 -3.00
N GLY A 314 2.51 -3.71 -2.80
CA GLY A 314 2.41 -2.38 -3.36
C GLY A 314 3.46 -2.18 -4.47
N GLY A 315 3.10 -1.43 -5.52
CA GLY A 315 4.06 -1.06 -6.54
C GLY A 315 3.46 -0.20 -7.64
N SER A 316 4.14 -0.19 -8.79
CA SER A 316 3.60 0.37 -10.03
C SER A 316 3.28 -0.78 -10.96
N PHE A 317 2.02 -1.17 -10.95
CA PHE A 317 1.49 -2.18 -11.83
C PHE A 317 -0.02 -1.96 -12.02
N ARG A 318 -0.51 -2.41 -13.18
CA ARG A 318 -1.93 -2.45 -13.50
C ARG A 318 -2.27 -3.82 -14.03
N LEU A 319 -3.25 -4.46 -13.41
CA LEU A 319 -3.80 -5.70 -13.94
C LEU A 319 -4.88 -5.42 -14.98
N GLY A 320 -4.80 -6.17 -16.09
CA GLY A 320 -5.83 -6.21 -17.11
C GLY A 320 -7.01 -7.10 -16.73
N ALA A 321 -8.02 -7.13 -17.61
CA ALA A 321 -9.22 -7.95 -17.41
C ALA A 321 -8.86 -9.43 -17.08
N PRO A 322 -9.57 -10.08 -16.14
CA PRO A 322 -10.81 -9.62 -15.51
C PRO A 322 -10.61 -8.76 -14.25
N TRP A 323 -9.38 -8.51 -13.79
CA TRP A 323 -9.07 -7.83 -12.52
C TRP A 323 -8.52 -6.44 -12.76
N TRP A 324 -9.38 -5.42 -12.76
CA TRP A 324 -8.91 -4.04 -12.85
C TRP A 324 -8.52 -3.56 -11.45
N THR A 325 -7.24 -3.69 -11.12
CA THR A 325 -6.64 -3.10 -9.92
C THR A 325 -5.30 -2.47 -10.26
N ASP A 326 -5.05 -1.33 -9.63
CA ASP A 326 -3.87 -0.52 -9.85
C ASP A 326 -3.07 -0.42 -8.53
N GLY A 327 -1.78 -0.70 -8.61
CA GLY A 327 -0.77 -0.41 -7.59
C GLY A 327 -0.79 -1.24 -6.31
N ILE A 328 -1.84 -2.02 -6.03
CA ILE A 328 -1.91 -2.86 -4.82
C ILE A 328 -2.68 -4.17 -5.03
N MET A 329 -2.19 -5.25 -4.40
CA MET A 329 -2.78 -6.58 -4.40
C MET A 329 -2.59 -7.31 -3.06
N ARG A 330 -3.39 -8.35 -2.85
CA ARG A 330 -3.36 -9.21 -1.66
C ARG A 330 -3.08 -10.66 -2.04
N TRP A 331 -2.12 -11.27 -1.35
CA TRP A 331 -1.72 -12.67 -1.47
C TRP A 331 -1.95 -13.41 -0.15
N ASP A 332 -2.77 -14.46 -0.16
CA ASP A 332 -3.07 -15.23 1.07
C ASP A 332 -2.12 -16.42 1.32
N GLY A 333 -1.10 -16.60 0.48
CA GLY A 333 -0.23 -17.79 0.49
C GLY A 333 -0.56 -18.81 -0.60
N ALA A 334 -1.75 -18.72 -1.22
CA ALA A 334 -2.19 -19.64 -2.27
C ALA A 334 -2.82 -18.92 -3.48
N SER A 335 -3.50 -17.79 -3.25
CA SER A 335 -4.25 -17.08 -4.27
C SER A 335 -4.14 -15.56 -4.13
N TRP A 336 -4.19 -14.90 -5.29
CA TRP A 336 -4.22 -13.45 -5.41
C TRP A 336 -5.65 -12.92 -5.38
N SER A 337 -5.85 -11.79 -4.71
CA SER A 337 -7.11 -11.04 -4.64
C SER A 337 -6.85 -9.53 -4.77
N THR A 338 -7.86 -8.78 -5.26
CA THR A 338 -7.77 -7.32 -5.43
C THR A 338 -8.21 -6.59 -4.16
N CYS A 339 -7.70 -5.36 -3.99
CA CYS A 339 -8.15 -4.43 -2.93
C CYS A 339 -9.13 -3.41 -3.54
N GLY A 340 -10.39 -3.82 -3.77
CA GLY A 340 -11.34 -3.03 -4.55
C GLY A 340 -10.86 -2.81 -5.99
N ALA A 341 -11.03 -1.59 -6.50
CA ALA A 341 -10.45 -1.15 -7.79
C ALA A 341 -8.98 -0.69 -7.67
N GLY A 342 -8.37 -0.79 -6.49
CA GLY A 342 -7.00 -0.34 -6.21
C GLY A 342 -6.87 1.18 -6.08
N LEU A 343 -5.69 1.69 -6.43
CA LEU A 343 -5.31 3.10 -6.35
C LEU A 343 -5.09 3.64 -7.76
N SER A 344 -5.58 4.83 -8.11
CA SER A 344 -5.60 5.29 -9.52
C SER A 344 -4.64 6.44 -9.82
N ASN A 345 -4.56 6.78 -11.13
CA ASN A 345 -3.73 7.83 -11.72
C ASN A 345 -2.22 7.49 -11.79
N SER A 346 -1.89 6.44 -12.54
CA SER A 346 -0.53 5.89 -12.63
C SER A 346 0.05 5.53 -11.26
N ALA A 347 -0.78 4.89 -10.43
CA ALA A 347 -0.44 4.62 -9.04
C ALA A 347 0.90 3.91 -8.92
N LEU A 348 1.77 4.53 -8.12
CA LEU A 348 2.96 3.91 -7.56
C LEU A 348 2.75 3.89 -6.06
N VAL A 349 2.47 2.72 -5.49
CA VAL A 349 2.56 2.51 -4.05
C VAL A 349 4.03 2.33 -3.70
N ILE A 350 4.54 3.24 -2.88
CA ILE A 350 5.95 3.27 -2.48
C ILE A 350 6.13 2.56 -1.16
N ASP A 351 5.18 2.71 -0.24
CA ASP A 351 5.27 2.12 1.08
C ASP A 351 3.89 1.65 1.59
N LEU A 352 3.91 0.60 2.39
CA LEU A 352 2.75 -0.05 2.99
C LEU A 352 3.06 -0.30 4.46
N GLU A 353 2.19 0.17 5.35
CA GLU A 353 2.36 -0.02 6.79
C GLU A 353 1.08 -0.54 7.43
N ARG A 354 1.20 -1.64 8.16
CA ARG A 354 0.12 -2.18 8.99
C ARG A 354 0.11 -1.42 10.32
N VAL A 355 -1.05 -0.88 10.68
CA VAL A 355 -1.22 -0.12 11.92
C VAL A 355 -2.37 -0.68 12.72
N ASP A 356 -2.12 -0.92 14.00
CA ASP A 356 -3.10 -1.25 15.02
C ASP A 356 -3.10 -0.11 16.05
N ASP A 357 -4.13 0.73 16.01
CA ASP A 357 -4.29 1.86 16.95
C ASP A 357 -5.00 1.46 18.26
N GLY A 358 -5.22 0.14 18.46
CA GLY A 358 -5.95 -0.41 19.59
C GLY A 358 -7.48 -0.30 19.47
N VAL A 359 -7.98 0.37 18.43
CA VAL A 359 -9.41 0.51 18.12
C VAL A 359 -9.75 -0.15 16.78
N SER A 360 -8.85 -0.02 15.80
CA SER A 360 -8.96 -0.55 14.46
C SER A 360 -7.59 -0.94 13.92
N GLU A 361 -7.59 -2.00 13.12
CA GLU A 361 -6.40 -2.42 12.38
C GLU A 361 -6.59 -2.01 10.91
N LYS A 362 -5.64 -1.25 10.38
CA LYS A 362 -5.67 -0.74 9.01
C LYS A 362 -4.33 -0.99 8.31
N LEU A 363 -4.39 -1.07 6.99
CA LEU A 363 -3.22 -1.03 6.14
C LEU A 363 -3.13 0.35 5.47
N TYR A 364 -2.13 1.14 5.80
CA TYR A 364 -1.87 2.41 5.14
C TYR A 364 -0.98 2.19 3.91
N ALA A 365 -1.32 2.89 2.83
CA ALA A 365 -0.54 2.92 1.60
C ALA A 365 -0.10 4.36 1.33
N ALA A 366 1.19 4.58 1.15
CA ALA A 366 1.77 5.85 0.73
C ALA A 366 2.38 5.73 -0.67
N GLY A 367 2.27 6.80 -1.45
CA GLY A 367 2.80 6.77 -2.81
C GLY A 367 2.44 7.95 -3.69
N VAL A 368 2.50 7.70 -4.99
CA VAL A 368 2.09 8.63 -6.06
C VAL A 368 0.76 8.15 -6.62
N PHE A 369 -0.35 8.63 -6.05
CA PHE A 369 -1.71 8.36 -6.52
C PHE A 369 -2.64 9.47 -6.03
N SER A 370 -3.76 9.68 -6.73
CA SER A 370 -4.75 10.69 -6.33
C SER A 370 -6.00 10.10 -5.73
N LEU A 371 -6.46 8.93 -6.19
CA LEU A 371 -7.71 8.33 -5.72
C LEU A 371 -7.54 6.89 -5.26
N ALA A 372 -8.30 6.51 -4.23
CA ALA A 372 -8.59 5.12 -3.88
C ALA A 372 -9.96 4.69 -4.42
N ASP A 373 -10.07 3.43 -4.83
CA ASP A 373 -11.27 2.81 -5.42
C ASP A 373 -11.85 3.55 -6.65
N GLY A 374 -11.06 4.48 -7.24
CA GLY A 374 -11.45 5.31 -8.38
C GLY A 374 -12.29 6.54 -8.05
N TYR A 375 -12.67 6.77 -6.79
CA TYR A 375 -13.53 7.92 -6.41
C TYR A 375 -13.21 8.57 -5.07
N ILE A 376 -12.37 7.98 -4.21
CA ILE A 376 -12.02 8.52 -2.91
C ILE A 376 -10.78 9.42 -3.06
N ASP A 377 -10.89 10.72 -2.77
CA ASP A 377 -9.80 11.71 -2.89
C ASP A 377 -8.74 11.55 -1.78
N SER A 378 -7.81 10.61 -1.96
CA SER A 378 -6.80 10.24 -0.96
C SER A 378 -5.51 11.06 -1.05
N ARG A 379 -5.04 11.39 -2.27
CA ARG A 379 -3.77 12.09 -2.59
C ARG A 379 -2.55 11.65 -1.76
N GLY A 380 -1.88 10.60 -2.25
CA GLY A 380 -0.56 10.17 -1.76
C GLY A 380 -0.57 9.40 -0.44
N ILE A 381 -1.71 9.29 0.24
CA ILE A 381 -1.93 8.47 1.44
C ILE A 381 -3.36 7.90 1.45
N ALA A 382 -3.51 6.59 1.61
CA ALA A 382 -4.80 5.90 1.69
C ALA A 382 -4.76 4.83 2.77
N ALA A 383 -5.93 4.41 3.27
CA ALA A 383 -6.03 3.32 4.25
C ALA A 383 -7.02 2.26 3.76
N TRP A 384 -6.60 0.99 3.78
CA TRP A 384 -7.41 -0.18 3.53
C TRP A 384 -7.81 -0.84 4.83
N ILE A 385 -9.07 -1.24 4.94
CA ILE A 385 -9.65 -1.88 6.12
C ILE A 385 -10.28 -3.19 5.66
N GLU A 386 -9.82 -4.32 6.17
CA GLU A 386 -10.50 -5.59 5.96
C GLU A 386 -11.67 -5.74 6.92
N THR A 387 -12.78 -6.29 6.43
CA THR A 387 -13.89 -6.72 7.26
C THR A 387 -13.54 -8.07 7.91
N PRO A 388 -13.60 -8.18 9.25
CA PRO A 388 -13.21 -9.41 9.93
C PRO A 388 -14.13 -10.59 9.57
N VAL A 389 -13.52 -11.72 9.20
CA VAL A 389 -14.18 -12.99 8.78
C VAL A 389 -15.05 -13.62 9.90
N THR A 390 -14.93 -13.14 11.14
CA THR A 390 -15.76 -13.59 12.28
C THR A 390 -17.04 -12.78 12.51
N ALA A 391 -17.28 -11.71 11.74
CA ALA A 391 -18.53 -11.00 11.81
C ALA A 391 -19.63 -11.74 11.03
N VAL A 392 -20.33 -12.66 11.70
CA VAL A 392 -21.79 -12.67 11.50
C VAL A 392 -22.25 -11.31 12.01
N ALA A 393 -22.23 -10.31 11.13
CA ALA A 393 -22.68 -8.98 11.43
C ALA A 393 -24.17 -9.09 11.79
N GLU A 394 -24.49 -9.03 13.07
CA GLU A 394 -25.63 -8.20 13.44
C GLU A 394 -25.25 -6.80 12.95
N ALA A 395 -25.91 -6.38 11.86
CA ALA A 395 -25.76 -5.05 11.31
C ALA A 395 -25.90 -4.05 12.46
N GLY A 396 -24.78 -3.41 12.83
CA GLY A 396 -24.81 -2.32 13.79
C GLY A 396 -25.79 -1.29 13.26
N VAL A 397 -26.89 -1.10 13.98
CA VAL A 397 -27.90 -0.09 13.64
C VAL A 397 -27.17 1.24 13.52
N PRO A 398 -27.18 1.90 12.34
CA PRO A 398 -26.60 3.24 12.21
C PRO A 398 -27.26 4.17 13.22
N ARG A 399 -26.46 4.85 14.03
CA ARG A 399 -26.99 5.92 14.89
C ARG A 399 -27.52 7.04 13.98
N GLY A 400 -28.74 7.50 14.24
CA GLY A 400 -29.34 8.60 13.48
C GLY A 400 -30.11 8.24 12.21
N VAL A 401 -30.02 7.01 11.70
CA VAL A 401 -30.76 6.56 10.52
C VAL A 401 -31.37 5.18 10.77
N THR A 402 -32.68 5.03 10.57
CA THR A 402 -33.37 3.73 10.72
C THR A 402 -34.14 3.39 9.46
N LEU A 403 -33.77 2.31 8.77
CA LEU A 403 -34.52 1.76 7.64
C LEU A 403 -35.64 0.86 8.17
N HIS A 404 -36.89 1.21 7.86
CA HIS A 404 -38.05 0.44 8.29
C HIS A 404 -38.37 -0.67 7.30
N PRO A 405 -38.95 -1.80 7.77
CA PRO A 405 -39.42 -2.84 6.88
C PRO A 405 -40.41 -2.30 5.84
N SER A 406 -39.99 -2.30 4.59
CA SER A 406 -40.85 -2.01 3.44
C SER A 406 -42.12 -2.87 3.44
N SER A 407 -43.27 -2.23 3.19
CA SER A 407 -44.58 -2.86 3.27
C SER A 407 -45.49 -2.43 2.12
N PRO A 408 -46.18 -3.36 1.42
CA PRO A 408 -46.14 -4.81 1.61
C PRO A 408 -44.79 -5.44 1.18
N ASN A 409 -44.42 -6.59 1.77
CA ASN A 409 -43.28 -7.42 1.34
C ASN A 409 -43.48 -8.88 1.81
N PRO A 410 -43.68 -9.87 0.91
CA PRO A 410 -43.68 -9.77 -0.55
C PRO A 410 -44.75 -8.84 -1.10
N PHE A 411 -44.51 -8.26 -2.28
CA PHE A 411 -45.45 -7.35 -2.92
C PHE A 411 -45.69 -7.69 -4.39
N ASN A 412 -46.87 -7.31 -4.87
CA ASN A 412 -47.23 -7.29 -6.28
C ASN A 412 -47.45 -5.82 -6.69
N ALA A 413 -46.80 -5.39 -7.76
CA ALA A 413 -46.79 -4.04 -8.32
C ALA A 413 -46.12 -2.90 -7.52
N GLN A 414 -46.33 -2.77 -6.20
CA GLN A 414 -45.71 -1.69 -5.41
C GLN A 414 -45.41 -2.06 -3.96
N THR A 415 -44.35 -1.48 -3.39
CA THR A 415 -44.03 -1.51 -1.96
C THR A 415 -43.65 -0.13 -1.47
N ARG A 416 -43.96 0.19 -0.22
CA ARG A 416 -43.51 1.43 0.42
C ARG A 416 -42.19 1.19 1.11
N VAL A 417 -41.20 1.99 0.77
CA VAL A 417 -39.94 2.07 1.50
C VAL A 417 -39.99 3.26 2.45
N ALA A 418 -39.58 3.05 3.70
CA ALA A 418 -39.61 4.08 4.73
C ALA A 418 -38.31 4.08 5.53
N PHE A 419 -37.81 5.26 5.87
CA PHE A 419 -36.67 5.41 6.78
C PHE A 419 -36.85 6.66 7.67
N THR A 420 -36.30 6.64 8.88
CA THR A 420 -36.31 7.78 9.81
C THR A 420 -34.91 8.34 9.98
N LEU A 421 -34.80 9.67 9.93
CA LEU A 421 -33.57 10.42 10.19
C LEU A 421 -33.70 11.23 11.48
N GLU A 422 -32.69 11.21 12.33
CA GLU A 422 -32.63 12.06 13.54
C GLU A 422 -32.17 13.50 13.20
N GLU A 423 -31.33 13.65 12.18
CA GLU A 423 -30.79 14.93 11.70
C GLU A 423 -30.66 14.96 10.16
N GLU A 424 -30.39 16.14 9.61
CA GLU A 424 -30.21 16.31 8.17
C GLU A 424 -28.98 15.53 7.68
N THR A 425 -29.20 14.56 6.81
CA THR A 425 -28.18 13.58 6.41
C THR A 425 -28.19 13.37 4.91
N TRP A 426 -27.00 13.38 4.29
CA TRP A 426 -26.86 12.94 2.90
C TRP A 426 -26.97 11.41 2.86
N LEU A 427 -27.84 10.87 2.01
CA LEU A 427 -28.00 9.43 1.85
C LEU A 427 -28.31 9.05 0.41
N LYS A 428 -28.12 7.76 0.14
CA LYS A 428 -28.47 7.12 -1.12
C LYS A 428 -29.22 5.82 -0.83
N VAL A 429 -30.35 5.60 -1.50
CA VAL A 429 -31.07 4.33 -1.46
C VAL A 429 -31.00 3.66 -2.81
N ASP A 430 -30.24 2.56 -2.87
CA ASP A 430 -30.08 1.73 -4.05
C ASP A 430 -30.92 0.46 -3.96
N LEU A 431 -31.35 -0.02 -5.10
CA LEU A 431 -31.92 -1.34 -5.29
C LEU A 431 -30.91 -2.20 -6.06
N LEU A 432 -30.57 -3.35 -5.50
CA LEU A 432 -29.62 -4.30 -6.06
C LEU A 432 -30.33 -5.62 -6.40
N ASP A 433 -29.86 -6.33 -7.41
CA ASP A 433 -30.28 -7.71 -7.63
C ASP A 433 -29.59 -8.68 -6.65
N VAL A 434 -29.94 -9.97 -6.70
CA VAL A 434 -29.32 -11.00 -5.84
C VAL A 434 -27.81 -11.18 -6.06
N LEU A 435 -27.25 -10.62 -7.15
CA LEU A 435 -25.82 -10.63 -7.46
C LEU A 435 -25.13 -9.32 -7.04
N GLY A 436 -25.84 -8.42 -6.34
CA GLY A 436 -25.32 -7.14 -5.87
C GLY A 436 -25.21 -6.05 -6.94
N ARG A 437 -25.72 -6.28 -8.16
CA ARG A 437 -25.66 -5.29 -9.25
C ARG A 437 -26.72 -4.22 -9.05
N LEU A 438 -26.36 -2.96 -9.28
CA LEU A 438 -27.29 -1.84 -9.19
C LEU A 438 -28.39 -1.97 -10.25
N VAL A 439 -29.65 -1.95 -9.79
CA VAL A 439 -30.86 -2.03 -10.61
C VAL A 439 -31.53 -0.65 -10.69
N ALA A 440 -31.64 0.03 -9.56
CA ALA A 440 -32.23 1.36 -9.47
C ALA A 440 -31.61 2.16 -8.32
N THR A 441 -31.63 3.47 -8.42
CA THR A 441 -31.38 4.38 -7.29
C THR A 441 -32.70 5.09 -7.01
N LEU A 442 -33.29 4.82 -5.86
CA LEU A 442 -34.62 5.28 -5.50
C LEU A 442 -34.59 6.73 -4.99
N THR A 443 -33.53 7.09 -4.27
CA THR A 443 -33.24 8.48 -3.90
C THR A 443 -31.74 8.67 -3.67
N GLU A 444 -31.24 9.88 -3.90
CA GLU A 444 -29.86 10.29 -3.65
C GLU A 444 -29.83 11.79 -3.36
N GLY A 445 -29.27 12.17 -2.21
CA GLY A 445 -29.17 13.58 -1.83
C GLY A 445 -29.28 13.83 -0.34
N LEU A 446 -29.41 15.10 0.02
CA LEU A 446 -29.60 15.55 1.39
C LEU A 446 -31.07 15.40 1.79
N HIS A 447 -31.34 14.71 2.90
CA HIS A 447 -32.69 14.52 3.44
C HIS A 447 -32.77 15.10 4.86
N GLY A 448 -33.84 15.84 5.14
CA GLY A 448 -34.09 16.44 6.46
C GLY A 448 -34.58 15.44 7.51
N PRO A 449 -34.53 15.82 8.81
CA PRO A 449 -34.94 14.95 9.92
C PRO A 449 -36.41 14.56 9.84
N GLY A 450 -36.75 13.41 10.44
CA GLY A 450 -38.10 12.83 10.48
C GLY A 450 -38.25 11.59 9.61
N GLU A 451 -39.49 11.12 9.47
CA GLU A 451 -39.83 9.96 8.64
C GLU A 451 -39.93 10.36 7.17
N GLN A 452 -39.19 9.64 6.32
CA GLN A 452 -39.21 9.77 4.87
C GLN A 452 -39.80 8.51 4.27
N THR A 453 -40.68 8.67 3.27
CA THR A 453 -41.34 7.54 2.60
C THR A 453 -41.36 7.75 1.10
N PHE A 454 -41.24 6.65 0.35
CA PHE A 454 -41.40 6.62 -1.10
C PHE A 454 -41.98 5.29 -1.54
N ASP A 455 -42.90 5.36 -2.50
CA ASP A 455 -43.54 4.18 -3.07
C ASP A 455 -42.75 3.72 -4.31
N TRP A 456 -42.26 2.50 -4.28
CA TRP A 456 -41.51 1.90 -5.38
C TRP A 456 -42.38 0.90 -6.16
N GLN A 457 -42.41 1.06 -7.49
CA GLN A 457 -43.32 0.32 -8.39
C GLN A 457 -42.68 -0.88 -9.10
N GLY A 458 -41.61 -1.47 -8.55
CA GLY A 458 -40.97 -2.64 -9.16
C GLY A 458 -40.29 -2.35 -10.50
N ARG A 459 -39.75 -1.14 -10.70
CA ARG A 459 -39.11 -0.68 -11.95
C ARG A 459 -37.66 -0.26 -11.76
N ASP A 460 -36.85 -0.36 -12.82
CA ASP A 460 -35.48 0.16 -12.88
C ASP A 460 -35.42 1.67 -13.17
N ASN A 461 -34.21 2.27 -13.16
CA ASN A 461 -34.00 3.70 -13.48
C ASN A 461 -34.40 4.11 -14.91
N ARG A 462 -34.65 3.14 -15.80
CA ARG A 462 -35.10 3.36 -17.18
C ARG A 462 -36.62 3.18 -17.34
N GLY A 463 -37.34 2.91 -16.23
CA GLY A 463 -38.78 2.67 -16.21
C GLY A 463 -39.19 1.25 -16.63
N ASN A 464 -38.24 0.35 -16.89
CA ASN A 464 -38.54 -1.03 -17.25
C ASN A 464 -39.03 -1.80 -16.04
N GLU A 465 -39.96 -2.71 -16.27
CA GLU A 465 -40.42 -3.62 -15.23
C GLU A 465 -39.37 -4.67 -14.87
N LEU A 466 -39.21 -4.89 -13.58
CA LEU A 466 -38.36 -5.95 -13.07
C LEU A 466 -39.10 -7.30 -13.03
N PRO A 467 -38.39 -8.43 -13.22
CA PRO A 467 -38.96 -9.77 -13.06
C PRO A 467 -39.31 -10.07 -11.59
N SER A 468 -40.19 -11.04 -11.35
CA SER A 468 -40.40 -11.58 -10.00
C SER A 468 -39.08 -12.14 -9.46
N GLY A 469 -38.74 -11.80 -8.22
CA GLY A 469 -37.44 -12.13 -7.67
C GLY A 469 -37.15 -11.49 -6.33
N ILE A 470 -35.98 -11.82 -5.80
CA ILE A 470 -35.44 -11.20 -4.60
C ILE A 470 -34.58 -10.00 -5.02
N TYR A 471 -34.77 -8.88 -4.34
CA TYR A 471 -33.97 -7.67 -4.48
C TYR A 471 -33.44 -7.26 -3.12
N LEU A 472 -32.31 -6.55 -3.11
CA LEU A 472 -31.74 -5.98 -1.89
C LEU A 472 -31.86 -4.46 -1.97
N LEU A 473 -32.57 -3.87 -1.02
CA LEU A 473 -32.62 -2.43 -0.81
C LEU A 473 -31.45 -2.05 0.09
N ARG A 474 -30.56 -1.16 -0.38
CA ARG A 474 -29.41 -0.65 0.37
C ARG A 474 -29.59 0.83 0.63
N LEU A 475 -29.72 1.21 1.90
CA LEU A 475 -29.61 2.60 2.33
C LEU A 475 -28.17 2.85 2.76
N SER A 476 -27.48 3.82 2.14
CA SER A 476 -26.11 4.24 2.47
C SER A 476 -26.11 5.68 2.98
N SER A 477 -25.41 5.93 4.08
CA SER A 477 -25.22 7.25 4.70
C SER A 477 -23.81 7.36 5.30
N PRO A 478 -23.33 8.56 5.69
CA PRO A 478 -22.09 8.71 6.45
C PRO A 478 -22.03 7.88 7.74
N ALA A 479 -23.19 7.60 8.36
CA ALA A 479 -23.30 6.79 9.57
C ALA A 479 -23.25 5.26 9.30
N GLY A 480 -23.16 4.84 8.05
CA GLY A 480 -23.12 3.44 7.63
C GLY A 480 -24.25 3.07 6.66
N ALA A 481 -24.37 1.77 6.38
CA ALA A 481 -25.35 1.23 5.45
C ALA A 481 -26.30 0.21 6.10
N GLN A 482 -27.55 0.20 5.67
CA GLN A 482 -28.59 -0.77 6.06
C GLN A 482 -29.10 -1.51 4.84
N LEU A 483 -29.35 -2.80 5.01
CA LEU A 483 -29.87 -3.67 3.96
C LEU A 483 -31.24 -4.22 4.34
N GLN A 484 -32.15 -4.22 3.38
CA GLN A 484 -33.44 -4.87 3.51
C GLN A 484 -33.72 -5.75 2.28
N LYS A 485 -34.11 -7.00 2.52
CA LYS A 485 -34.60 -7.90 1.47
C LYS A 485 -36.00 -7.48 1.01
N LEU A 486 -36.18 -7.35 -0.31
CA LEU A 486 -37.47 -7.18 -0.96
C LEU A 486 -37.81 -8.40 -1.81
N VAL A 487 -39.08 -8.80 -1.80
CA VAL A 487 -39.59 -9.92 -2.61
C VAL A 487 -40.68 -9.40 -3.52
N LEU A 488 -40.36 -9.28 -4.81
CA LEU A 488 -41.33 -8.95 -5.86
C LEU A 488 -41.96 -10.25 -6.36
N ALA A 489 -43.27 -10.41 -6.15
CA ALA A 489 -44.05 -11.57 -6.57
C ALA A 489 -45.21 -11.08 -7.45
N LYS A 490 -44.97 -11.04 -8.77
CA LYS A 490 -45.99 -10.71 -9.79
C LYS A 490 -46.89 -11.89 -10.09
#